data_AF-A0AAU3EW03-F1
#
_entry.id   AF-A0AAU3EW03-F1
#
_cell.length_a   1.000
_cell.length_b   1.000
_cell.length_c   1.000
_cell.angle_alpha   90.00
_cell.angle_beta   90.00
_cell.angle_gamma   90.00
#
_symmetry.space_group_name_H-M   'P 1'
#
loop_
_entity.id
_entity.type
_entity.pdbx_description
1 polymer ?
#
loop_
_entity_poly.entity_id
_entity_poly.type
_entity_poly.pdbx_seq_one_letter_code
_entity_poly.pdbx_strand_id
1 'polypeptide(L)'
;MIWYTAGVLAVAAERLAELAVALRNTRWSRARGGIETGRGHYPAMVALHTALLAGCLAEVRLAGRPFLPLFGWTMVAVVVAAQALRWWCIRTLGHQWNTRVIVVPGLPLVTGGPYRWLRHPNYVAVAAEGLALPLVHGAWVTALAFTTLNSVLMAVRIRCEDGALALATAAGVRT
;
A
#
# COMPACT_ATOMS: atom_id res chain seq x y z
N MET A 1 20.58 2.57 15.43
CA MET A 1 20.76 2.62 13.96
C MET A 1 20.63 1.26 13.28
N ILE A 2 21.35 0.23 13.75
CA ILE A 2 21.28 -1.12 13.16
C ILE A 2 19.84 -1.66 13.18
N TRP A 3 19.16 -1.58 14.33
CA TRP A 3 17.79 -2.06 14.48
C TRP A 3 16.78 -1.33 13.56
N TYR A 4 16.89 -0.01 13.42
CA TYR A 4 16.00 0.76 12.55
C TYR A 4 16.24 0.42 11.07
N THR A 5 17.52 0.25 10.69
CA THR A 5 17.86 -0.22 9.34
C THR A 5 17.29 -1.61 9.09
N ALA A 6 17.40 -2.53 10.06
CA ALA A 6 16.78 -3.85 9.97
C ALA A 6 15.26 -3.76 9.83
N GLY A 7 14.60 -2.85 10.55
CA GLY A 7 13.16 -2.56 10.41
C GLY A 7 12.78 -2.09 9.01
N VAL A 8 13.52 -1.12 8.45
CA VAL A 8 13.28 -0.65 7.07
C VAL A 8 13.53 -1.76 6.04
N LEU A 9 14.57 -2.58 6.24
CA LEU A 9 14.84 -3.74 5.38
C LEU A 9 13.76 -4.82 5.50
N ALA A 10 13.17 -5.01 6.69
CA ALA A 10 12.05 -5.91 6.89
C ALA A 10 10.82 -5.43 6.11
N VAL A 11 10.51 -4.12 6.15
CA VAL A 11 9.44 -3.53 5.32
C VAL A 11 9.77 -3.69 3.83
N ALA A 12 11.03 -3.52 3.42
CA ALA A 12 11.45 -3.75 2.05
C ALA A 12 11.23 -5.22 1.61
N ALA A 13 11.58 -6.19 2.46
CA ALA A 13 11.35 -7.60 2.21
C ALA A 13 9.85 -7.93 2.11
N GLU A 14 9.04 -7.31 2.97
CA GLU A 14 7.58 -7.44 2.92
C GLU A 14 6.99 -6.89 1.61
N ARG A 15 7.51 -5.77 1.09
CA ARG A 15 7.14 -5.26 -0.24
C ARG A 15 7.43 -6.25 -1.36
N LEU A 16 8.52 -6.99 -1.27
CA LEU A 16 8.84 -8.04 -2.23
C LEU A 16 7.87 -9.23 -2.10
N ALA A 17 7.52 -9.62 -0.87
CA ALA A 17 6.53 -10.67 -0.62
C ALA A 17 5.15 -10.28 -1.17
N GLU A 18 4.72 -9.04 -0.94
CA GLU A 18 3.51 -8.46 -1.52
C GLU A 18 3.54 -8.46 -3.05
N LEU A 19 4.67 -8.07 -3.65
CA LEU A 19 4.82 -8.13 -5.10
C LEU A 19 4.70 -9.57 -5.62
N ALA A 20 5.30 -10.55 -4.93
CA ALA A 20 5.16 -11.96 -5.31
C ALA A 20 3.70 -12.44 -5.24
N VAL A 21 2.96 -12.07 -4.18
CA VAL A 21 1.52 -12.35 -4.07
C VAL A 21 0.75 -11.66 -5.19
N ALA A 22 1.04 -10.39 -5.49
CA ALA A 22 0.38 -9.63 -6.53
C ALA A 22 0.65 -10.21 -7.92
N LEU A 23 1.86 -10.71 -8.19
CA LEU A 23 2.18 -11.40 -9.44
C LEU A 23 1.39 -12.70 -9.59
N ARG A 24 1.29 -13.50 -8.52
CA ARG A 24 0.46 -14.72 -8.50
C ARG A 24 -1.00 -14.40 -8.77
N ASN A 25 -1.54 -13.39 -8.09
CA ASN A 25 -2.93 -12.98 -8.25
C ASN A 25 -3.17 -12.35 -9.64
N THR A 26 -2.22 -11.59 -10.19
CA THR A 26 -2.30 -11.06 -11.56
C THR A 26 -2.49 -12.19 -12.58
N ARG A 27 -1.71 -13.28 -12.45
CA ARG A 27 -1.85 -14.45 -13.34
C ARG A 27 -3.23 -15.08 -13.19
N TRP A 28 -3.71 -15.25 -11.96
CA TRP A 28 -5.03 -15.79 -11.67
C TRP A 28 -6.17 -14.94 -12.25
N SER A 29 -6.09 -13.61 -12.11
CA SER A 29 -7.09 -12.67 -12.61
C SER A 29 -7.09 -12.62 -14.13
N ARG A 30 -5.92 -12.59 -14.78
CA ARG A 30 -5.81 -12.59 -16.25
C ARG A 30 -6.37 -13.87 -16.87
N ALA A 31 -6.15 -15.02 -16.25
CA ALA A 31 -6.73 -16.29 -16.69
C ALA A 31 -8.27 -16.32 -16.65
N ARG A 32 -8.89 -15.37 -15.94
CA ARG A 32 -10.35 -15.22 -15.80
C ARG A 32 -10.89 -13.98 -16.53
N GLY A 33 -10.14 -13.44 -17.49
CA GLY A 33 -10.56 -12.25 -18.23
C GLY A 33 -10.41 -10.94 -17.47
N GLY A 34 -9.55 -10.89 -16.45
CA GLY A 34 -9.27 -9.69 -15.67
C GLY A 34 -8.77 -8.54 -16.53
N ILE A 35 -9.45 -7.41 -16.43
CA ILE A 35 -9.14 -6.17 -17.16
C ILE A 35 -8.30 -5.28 -16.26
N GLU A 36 -7.12 -4.90 -16.74
CA GLU A 36 -6.20 -4.02 -16.03
C GLU A 36 -6.44 -2.56 -16.42
N THR A 37 -6.70 -1.71 -15.44
CA THR A 37 -6.89 -0.26 -15.62
C THR A 37 -5.80 0.53 -14.89
N GLY A 38 -5.58 1.79 -15.26
CA GLY A 38 -4.66 2.68 -14.53
C GLY A 38 -3.17 2.34 -14.65
N ARG A 39 -2.72 1.60 -15.66
CA ARG A 39 -1.31 1.19 -15.83
C ARG A 39 -0.29 2.33 -15.66
N GLY A 40 -0.62 3.53 -16.12
CA GLY A 40 0.29 4.68 -16.15
C GLY A 40 0.79 5.12 -14.77
N HIS A 41 0.01 4.94 -13.69
CA HIS A 41 0.42 5.38 -12.35
C HIS A 41 1.25 4.33 -11.58
N TYR A 42 1.33 3.09 -12.07
CA TYR A 42 2.00 2.00 -11.35
C TYR A 42 3.52 2.22 -11.18
N PRO A 43 4.27 2.64 -12.21
CA PRO A 43 5.70 2.95 -12.04
C PRO A 43 5.94 4.08 -11.02
N ALA A 44 5.10 5.11 -11.02
CA ALA A 44 5.17 6.20 -10.04
C ALA A 44 4.95 5.69 -8.61
N MET A 45 4.04 4.74 -8.41
CA MET A 45 3.82 4.09 -7.12
C MET A 45 5.06 3.33 -6.63
N VAL A 46 5.67 2.52 -7.50
CA VAL A 46 6.90 1.77 -7.17
C VAL A 46 8.04 2.72 -6.85
N ALA A 47 8.24 3.77 -7.66
CA ALA A 47 9.27 4.78 -7.44
C ALA A 47 9.06 5.49 -6.08
N LEU A 48 7.83 5.90 -5.78
CA LEU A 48 7.50 6.59 -4.53
C LEU A 48 7.77 5.73 -3.29
N HIS A 49 7.39 4.45 -3.30
CA HIS A 49 7.64 3.54 -2.17
C HIS A 49 9.11 3.17 -2.04
N THR A 50 9.83 3.07 -3.16
CA THR A 50 11.29 2.87 -3.14
C THR A 50 11.99 4.11 -2.56
N ALA A 51 11.57 5.30 -2.98
CA ALA A 51 12.07 6.57 -2.47
C ALA A 51 11.75 6.77 -0.99
N LEU A 52 10.60 6.29 -0.50
CA LEU A 52 10.29 6.27 0.94
C LEU A 52 11.34 5.49 1.73
N LEU A 53 11.62 4.24 1.33
CA LEU A 53 12.57 3.38 2.04
C LEU A 53 13.99 3.95 1.99
N ALA A 54 14.41 4.42 0.82
CA ALA A 54 15.70 5.08 0.65
C ALA A 54 15.79 6.37 1.48
N GLY A 55 14.75 7.21 1.46
CA GLY A 55 14.64 8.46 2.20
C GLY A 55 14.68 8.24 3.72
N CYS A 56 13.99 7.23 4.22
CA CYS A 56 14.04 6.83 5.64
C CYS A 56 15.47 6.55 6.10
N LEU A 57 16.26 5.86 5.26
CA LEU A 57 17.65 5.52 5.55
C LEU A 57 18.60 6.69 5.34
N ALA A 58 18.37 7.50 4.31
CA ALA A 58 19.22 8.63 3.95
C ALA A 58 19.03 9.80 4.92
N GLU A 59 17.80 10.26 5.15
CA GLU A 59 17.54 11.41 6.02
C GLU A 59 18.00 11.15 7.45
N VAL A 60 17.71 9.97 8.01
CA VAL A 60 18.13 9.63 9.38
C VAL A 60 19.64 9.63 9.53
N ARG A 61 20.38 9.11 8.54
CA ARG A 61 21.84 9.07 8.57
C ARG A 61 22.48 10.44 8.28
N LEU A 62 22.03 11.12 7.24
CA LEU A 62 22.64 12.36 6.74
C LEU A 62 22.29 13.57 7.61
N ALA A 63 21.05 13.64 8.13
CA ALA A 63 20.61 14.72 8.99
C ALA A 63 20.73 14.39 10.50
N GLY A 64 21.34 13.26 10.85
CA GLY A 64 21.61 12.86 12.24
C GLY A 64 20.34 12.80 13.11
N ARG A 65 19.21 12.33 12.55
CA ARG A 65 17.91 12.45 13.21
C ARG A 65 17.85 11.59 14.51
N PRO A 66 17.46 12.17 15.66
CA PRO A 66 17.50 11.46 16.94
C PRO A 66 16.36 10.44 17.07
N PHE A 67 16.59 9.41 17.87
CA PHE A 67 15.51 8.55 18.36
C PHE A 67 14.92 9.14 19.64
N LEU A 68 13.65 9.52 19.62
CA LEU A 68 12.92 9.96 20.81
C LEU A 68 12.07 8.79 21.31
N PRO A 69 12.40 8.12 22.44
CA PRO A 69 11.84 6.81 22.76
C PRO A 69 10.31 6.74 22.75
N LEU A 70 9.62 7.63 23.44
CA LEU A 70 8.15 7.61 23.51
C LEU A 70 7.52 7.80 22.13
N PHE A 71 7.98 8.79 21.38
CA PHE A 71 7.47 9.09 20.04
C PHE A 71 7.83 7.99 19.04
N GLY A 72 9.09 7.56 19.01
CA GLY A 72 9.60 6.55 18.10
C GLY A 72 8.93 5.19 18.31
N TRP A 73 8.74 4.74 19.55
CA TRP A 73 8.02 3.50 19.84
C TRP A 73 6.53 3.59 19.48
N THR A 74 5.91 4.76 19.66
CA THR A 74 4.54 5.01 19.18
C THR A 74 4.47 4.84 17.67
N MET A 75 5.42 5.41 16.92
CA MET A 75 5.47 5.26 15.46
C MET A 75 5.75 3.81 15.04
N VAL A 76 6.59 3.07 15.76
CA VAL A 76 6.78 1.62 15.52
C VAL A 76 5.46 0.86 15.70
N ALA A 77 4.69 1.16 16.76
CA ALA A 77 3.39 0.53 16.96
C ALA A 77 2.42 0.83 15.80
N VAL A 78 2.43 2.06 15.28
CA VAL A 78 1.64 2.43 14.09
C VAL A 78 2.08 1.66 12.86
N VAL A 79 3.39 1.50 12.61
CA VAL A 79 3.91 0.68 11.50
C VAL A 79 3.44 -0.77 11.63
N VAL A 80 3.57 -1.37 12.81
CA VAL A 80 3.13 -2.76 13.05
C VAL A 80 1.63 -2.91 12.82
N ALA A 81 0.82 -1.96 13.32
CA ALA A 81 -0.62 -1.95 13.10
C ALA A 81 -0.98 -1.80 11.61
N ALA A 82 -0.26 -0.96 10.87
CA ALA A 82 -0.42 -0.80 9.43
C ALA A 82 -0.14 -2.11 8.69
N GLN A 83 0.93 -2.83 9.04
CA GLN A 83 1.24 -4.13 8.42
C GLN A 83 0.20 -5.20 8.77
N ALA A 84 -0.25 -5.25 10.02
CA ALA A 84 -1.33 -6.16 10.42
C ALA A 84 -2.61 -5.90 9.62
N LEU A 85 -3.01 -4.62 9.45
CA LEU A 85 -4.15 -4.23 8.64
C LEU A 85 -3.96 -4.61 7.16
N ARG A 86 -2.76 -4.38 6.60
CA ARG A 86 -2.43 -4.72 5.22
C ARG A 86 -2.58 -6.22 4.96
N TRP A 87 -1.99 -7.07 5.79
CA TRP A 87 -2.10 -8.52 5.64
C TRP A 87 -3.52 -9.03 5.91
N TRP A 88 -4.28 -8.35 6.76
CA TRP A 88 -5.70 -8.64 6.89
C TRP A 88 -6.46 -8.31 5.59
N CYS A 89 -6.16 -7.19 4.93
CA CYS A 89 -6.72 -6.86 3.62
C CYS A 89 -6.35 -7.90 2.56
N ILE A 90 -5.07 -8.27 2.46
CA ILE A 90 -4.55 -9.27 1.51
C ILE A 90 -5.29 -10.60 1.70
N ARG A 91 -5.42 -11.07 2.95
CA ARG A 91 -6.10 -12.33 3.26
C ARG A 91 -7.60 -12.28 2.96
N THR A 92 -8.24 -11.14 3.24
CA THR A 92 -9.69 -10.97 3.03
C THR A 92 -10.05 -10.92 1.54
N LEU A 93 -9.26 -10.19 0.74
CA LEU A 93 -9.46 -10.11 -0.71
C LEU A 93 -8.99 -11.37 -1.44
N GLY A 94 -8.04 -12.12 -0.88
CA GLY A 94 -7.52 -13.35 -1.46
C GLY A 94 -6.95 -13.12 -2.86
N HIS A 95 -7.51 -13.81 -3.86
CA HIS A 95 -7.07 -13.68 -5.26
C HIS A 95 -7.45 -12.35 -5.91
N GLN A 96 -8.42 -11.62 -5.37
CA GLN A 96 -8.81 -10.30 -5.88
C GLN A 96 -7.81 -9.20 -5.46
N TRP A 97 -6.92 -9.48 -4.50
CA TRP A 97 -5.91 -8.50 -4.08
C TRP A 97 -4.82 -8.35 -5.13
N ASN A 98 -4.50 -7.12 -5.52
CA ASN A 98 -3.42 -6.84 -6.45
C ASN A 98 -2.82 -5.45 -6.23
N THR A 99 -1.52 -5.31 -6.50
CA THR A 99 -0.85 -4.01 -6.49
C THR A 99 -1.20 -3.17 -7.72
N ARG A 100 -1.71 -3.78 -8.79
CA ARG A 100 -2.31 -3.14 -9.97
C ARG A 100 -3.84 -3.14 -9.86
N VAL A 101 -4.51 -2.21 -10.53
CA VAL A 101 -5.97 -2.21 -10.58
C VAL A 101 -6.40 -3.21 -11.64
N ILE A 102 -6.84 -4.40 -11.21
CA ILE A 102 -7.32 -5.46 -12.09
C ILE A 102 -8.70 -5.89 -11.62
N VAL A 103 -9.71 -5.72 -12.47
CA VAL A 103 -11.09 -6.14 -12.17
C VAL A 103 -11.43 -7.35 -13.01
N VAL A 104 -11.92 -8.41 -12.37
CA VAL A 104 -12.42 -9.60 -13.06
C VAL A 104 -13.94 -9.48 -13.18
N PRO A 105 -14.50 -9.39 -14.40
CA PRO A 105 -15.95 -9.27 -14.58
C PRO A 105 -16.71 -10.43 -13.91
N GLY A 106 -17.86 -10.12 -13.30
CA GLY A 106 -18.72 -11.11 -12.66
C GLY A 106 -18.29 -11.60 -11.28
N LEU A 107 -17.13 -11.16 -10.74
CA LEU A 107 -16.79 -11.45 -9.34
C LEU A 107 -17.52 -10.48 -8.38
N PRO A 108 -18.06 -10.97 -7.26
CA PRO A 108 -18.69 -10.11 -6.27
C PRO A 108 -17.64 -9.27 -5.52
N LEU A 109 -18.06 -8.07 -5.12
CA LEU A 109 -17.29 -7.20 -4.24
C LEU A 109 -17.10 -7.85 -2.87
N VAL A 110 -15.88 -7.78 -2.36
CA VAL A 110 -15.55 -8.29 -1.02
C VAL A 110 -15.96 -7.27 0.03
N THR A 111 -16.89 -7.64 0.90
CA THR A 111 -17.40 -6.79 2.00
C THR A 111 -17.01 -7.30 3.39
N GLY A 112 -16.26 -8.41 3.47
CA GLY A 112 -15.80 -9.02 4.72
C GLY A 112 -14.58 -8.35 5.36
N GLY A 113 -14.17 -8.84 6.53
CA GLY A 113 -12.92 -8.42 7.19
C GLY A 113 -12.87 -6.89 7.43
N PRO A 114 -11.77 -6.20 7.09
CA PRO A 114 -11.66 -4.76 7.32
C PRO A 114 -12.55 -3.93 6.37
N TYR A 115 -13.03 -4.53 5.26
CA TYR A 115 -13.87 -3.87 4.27
C TYR A 115 -15.30 -3.61 4.75
N ARG A 116 -15.70 -4.16 5.91
CA ARG A 116 -16.99 -3.85 6.55
C ARG A 116 -17.04 -2.46 7.18
N TRP A 117 -15.88 -1.85 7.45
CA TRP A 117 -15.79 -0.55 8.10
C TRP A 117 -15.25 0.55 7.19
N LEU A 118 -14.39 0.19 6.24
CA LEU A 118 -13.72 1.13 5.34
C LEU A 118 -13.84 0.63 3.91
N ARG A 119 -14.03 1.54 2.95
CA ARG A 119 -14.03 1.20 1.52
C ARG A 119 -12.64 0.73 1.05
N HIS A 120 -11.58 1.38 1.55
CA HIS A 120 -10.19 1.10 1.15
C HIS A 120 -9.23 0.97 2.35
N PRO A 121 -9.41 -0.02 3.24
CA PRO A 121 -8.56 -0.21 4.43
C PRO A 121 -7.08 -0.41 4.08
N ASN A 122 -6.78 -1.00 2.92
CA ASN A 122 -5.40 -1.16 2.45
C ASN A 122 -4.71 0.19 2.17
N TYR A 123 -5.45 1.20 1.71
CA TYR A 123 -4.88 2.55 1.47
C TYR A 123 -4.63 3.30 2.78
N VAL A 124 -5.46 3.04 3.80
CA VAL A 124 -5.19 3.53 5.16
C VAL A 124 -3.88 2.92 5.70
N ALA A 125 -3.67 1.62 5.51
CA ALA A 125 -2.40 0.98 5.89
C ALA A 125 -1.18 1.61 5.19
N VAL A 126 -1.28 1.87 3.88
CA VAL A 126 -0.21 2.53 3.11
C VAL A 126 0.08 3.94 3.63
N ALA A 127 -0.95 4.74 3.88
CA ALA A 127 -0.79 6.10 4.39
C ALA A 127 -0.18 6.10 5.81
N ALA A 128 -0.68 5.24 6.69
CA ALA A 128 -0.20 5.13 8.07
C ALA A 128 1.27 4.70 8.12
N GLU A 129 1.66 3.69 7.36
CA GLU A 129 3.05 3.24 7.29
C GLU A 129 3.98 4.32 6.71
N GLY A 130 3.57 4.96 5.61
CA GLY A 130 4.38 5.98 4.95
C GLY A 130 4.63 7.22 5.79
N LEU A 131 3.70 7.55 6.68
CA LEU A 131 3.87 8.59 7.69
C LEU A 131 4.73 8.09 8.86
N ALA A 132 4.40 6.93 9.43
CA ALA A 132 4.98 6.47 10.68
C ALA A 132 6.43 5.95 10.54
N LEU A 133 6.73 5.20 9.48
CA LEU A 133 8.05 4.61 9.28
C LEU A 133 9.20 5.64 9.34
N PRO A 134 9.19 6.74 8.56
CA PRO A 134 10.21 7.77 8.68
C PRO A 134 10.18 8.48 10.04
N LEU A 135 9.01 8.65 10.64
CA LEU A 135 8.86 9.34 11.93
C LEU A 135 9.36 8.52 13.13
N VAL A 136 9.66 7.23 12.99
CA VAL A 136 10.34 6.45 14.05
C VAL A 136 11.62 7.15 14.53
N HIS A 137 12.34 7.77 13.61
CA HIS A 137 13.53 8.59 13.89
C HIS A 137 13.30 10.09 13.60
N GLY A 138 12.06 10.54 13.44
CA GLY A 138 11.77 11.96 13.18
C GLY A 138 12.21 12.45 11.79
N ALA A 139 12.28 11.59 10.78
CA ALA A 139 12.56 11.96 9.39
C ALA A 139 11.35 12.64 8.72
N TRP A 140 11.00 13.83 9.21
CA TRP A 140 9.78 14.52 8.83
C TRP A 140 9.76 15.00 7.37
N VAL A 141 10.92 15.23 6.74
CA VAL A 141 10.97 15.63 5.33
C VAL A 141 10.50 14.47 4.46
N THR A 142 11.04 13.27 4.68
CA THR A 142 10.63 12.04 4.02
C THR A 142 9.15 11.75 4.27
N ALA A 143 8.70 11.91 5.52
CA ALA A 143 7.30 11.68 5.91
C ALA A 143 6.33 12.61 5.16
N LEU A 144 6.61 13.91 5.14
CA LEU A 144 5.78 14.91 4.46
C LEU A 144 5.80 14.73 2.93
N ALA A 145 6.99 14.56 2.34
CA ALA A 145 7.14 14.34 0.92
C ALA A 145 6.37 13.09 0.46
N PHE A 146 6.54 11.97 1.15
CA PHE A 146 5.80 10.75 0.84
C PHE A 146 4.31 10.94 1.01
N THR A 147 3.86 11.48 2.15
CA THR A 147 2.42 11.64 2.44
C THR A 147 1.74 12.51 1.39
N THR A 148 2.38 13.59 0.97
CA THR A 148 1.84 14.51 -0.04
C THR A 148 1.72 13.84 -1.40
N LEU A 149 2.80 13.23 -1.88
CA LEU A 149 2.83 12.54 -3.17
C LEU A 149 1.91 11.31 -3.18
N ASN A 150 1.87 10.56 -2.08
CA ASN A 150 1.02 9.39 -1.93
C ASN A 150 -0.46 9.79 -1.93
N SER A 151 -0.83 10.92 -1.33
CA SER A 151 -2.22 11.40 -1.34
C SER A 151 -2.72 11.68 -2.76
N VAL A 152 -1.89 12.34 -3.59
CA VAL A 152 -2.22 12.59 -5.00
C VAL A 152 -2.33 11.27 -5.77
N LEU A 153 -1.35 10.38 -5.60
CA LEU A 153 -1.32 9.08 -6.26
C LEU A 153 -2.53 8.21 -5.90
N MET A 154 -2.90 8.15 -4.61
CA MET A 154 -4.06 7.41 -4.13
C MET A 154 -5.36 8.00 -4.66
N ALA A 155 -5.49 9.32 -4.75
CA ALA A 155 -6.68 9.96 -5.34
C ALA A 155 -6.87 9.58 -6.83
N VAL A 156 -5.79 9.49 -7.61
CA VAL A 156 -5.85 8.99 -8.99
C VAL A 156 -6.27 7.52 -9.00
N ARG A 157 -5.62 6.70 -8.17
CA ARG A 157 -5.86 5.25 -8.13
C ARG A 157 -7.28 4.89 -7.69
N ILE A 158 -7.80 5.52 -6.63
CA ILE A 158 -9.16 5.31 -6.13
C ILE A 158 -10.18 5.63 -7.23
N ARG A 159 -10.02 6.75 -7.95
CA ARG A 159 -10.90 7.11 -9.07
C ARG A 159 -10.85 6.07 -10.20
N CYS A 160 -9.67 5.55 -10.52
CA CYS A 160 -9.53 4.48 -11.52
C CYS A 160 -10.19 3.17 -11.08
N GLU A 161 -10.05 2.79 -9.81
CA GLU A 161 -10.63 1.59 -9.22
C GLU A 161 -12.16 1.68 -9.14
N ASP A 162 -12.68 2.76 -8.55
CA ASP A 162 -14.12 2.99 -8.43
C ASP A 162 -14.79 3.03 -9.81
N GLY A 163 -14.15 3.66 -10.81
CA GLY A 163 -14.63 3.66 -12.19
C GLY A 163 -14.62 2.26 -12.84
N ALA A 164 -13.57 1.47 -12.61
CA ALA A 164 -13.48 0.11 -13.13
C ALA A 164 -14.52 -0.82 -12.51
N LEU A 165 -14.76 -0.71 -11.20
CA LEU A 165 -15.78 -1.47 -10.49
C LEU A 165 -17.20 -1.09 -10.94
N ALA A 166 -17.47 0.20 -11.15
CA ALA A 166 -18.76 0.66 -11.67
C ALA A 166 -19.06 0.09 -13.07
N LEU A 167 -18.06 0.10 -13.97
CA LEU A 167 -18.20 -0.47 -15.31
C LEU A 167 -18.43 -1.98 -15.27
N ALA A 168 -17.68 -2.71 -14.45
CA ALA A 168 -17.84 -4.16 -14.31
C ALA A 168 -19.22 -4.53 -13.76
N THR A 169 -19.74 -3.76 -12.79
CA THR A 169 -21.09 -3.95 -12.24
C THR A 169 -22.16 -3.68 -13.31
N ALA A 170 -22.04 -2.60 -14.09
CA ALA A 170 -22.98 -2.26 -15.16
C ALA A 170 -22.96 -3.24 -16.34
N ALA A 171 -21.84 -3.96 -16.54
CA ALA A 171 -21.73 -5.01 -17.55
C ALA A 171 -22.38 -6.33 -17.08
N GLY A 172 -22.25 -6.68 -15.80
CA GLY A 172 -22.86 -7.89 -15.22
C GLY A 172 -24.38 -7.83 -15.04
N VAL A 173 -24.99 -6.63 -15.05
CA VAL A 173 -26.45 -6.45 -15.01
C VAL A 173 -27.10 -6.62 -16.40
N ARG A 174 -26.32 -6.61 -17.49
CA ARG A 174 -26.83 -6.70 -18.88
C ARG A 174 -26.79 -8.12 -19.47
N THR A 175 -26.48 -9.13 -18.66
CA THR A 175 -26.52 -10.55 -19.02
C THR A 175 -27.59 -11.25 -18.21
#